data_AF-A0A971R693-F1
#
_entry.id   AF-A0A971R693-F1
#
_cell.length_a   1.000
_cell.length_b   1.000
_cell.length_c   1.000
_cell.angle_alpha   90.00
_cell.angle_beta   90.00
_cell.angle_gamma   90.00
#
_symmetry.space_group_name_H-M   'P 1'
#
loop_
_entity.id
_entity.type
_entity.pdbx_description
1 polymer ?
#
loop_
_entity_poly.entity_id
_entity_poly.type
_entity_poly.pdbx_seq_one_letter_code
_entity_poly.pdbx_strand_id
1 'polypeptide(L)'
;QPTEDYAVGVHLIGAPSVGEAPALLSQADSQHPVYGWYPTTQWAASECVDDVYSLPVPAGAVPAEVLLFMYTHDETGFHNSQQVRLAIP
;
A
#
# COMPACT_ATOMS: atom_id res chain seq x y z
N GLN A 1 3.55 -18.90 7.92
CA GLN A 1 3.97 -17.62 8.50
C GLN A 1 5.07 -17.04 7.62
N PRO A 2 5.16 -15.72 7.46
CA PRO A 2 6.24 -15.07 6.72
C PRO A 2 7.61 -15.44 7.29
N THR A 3 8.61 -15.66 6.43
CA THR A 3 10.01 -15.91 6.83
C THR A 3 10.84 -14.64 6.84
N GLU A 4 10.29 -13.53 6.35
CA GLU A 4 10.87 -12.20 6.33
C GLU A 4 9.77 -11.15 6.54
N ASP A 5 10.17 -9.93 6.87
CA ASP A 5 9.23 -8.84 7.12
C ASP A 5 8.86 -8.12 5.83
N TYR A 6 7.56 -8.03 5.59
CA TYR A 6 7.03 -7.22 4.51
C TYR A 6 6.80 -5.79 5.00
N ALA A 7 7.18 -4.83 4.15
CA ALA A 7 6.68 -3.47 4.20
C ALA A 7 5.30 -3.38 3.53
N VAL A 8 4.58 -2.31 3.83
CA VAL A 8 3.24 -2.05 3.29
C VAL A 8 3.31 -0.85 2.37
N GLY A 9 2.73 -0.98 1.18
CA GLY A 9 2.49 0.10 0.23
C GLY A 9 1.01 0.43 0.17
N VAL A 10 0.66 1.70 0.40
CA VAL A 10 -0.72 2.19 0.32
C VAL A 10 -0.75 3.45 -0.53
N HIS A 11 -1.27 3.33 -1.75
CA HIS A 11 -1.21 4.39 -2.75
C HIS A 11 -2.62 4.87 -3.10
N LEU A 12 -2.83 6.18 -3.08
CA LEU A 12 -4.01 6.83 -3.63
C LEU A 12 -3.76 7.15 -5.10
N ILE A 13 -4.58 6.62 -5.98
CA ILE A 13 -4.47 6.80 -7.43
C ILE A 13 -5.62 7.68 -7.93
N GLY A 14 -5.27 8.61 -8.81
CA GLY A 14 -6.21 9.52 -9.46
C GLY A 14 -6.82 8.92 -10.71
N ALA A 15 -7.97 9.47 -11.10
CA ALA A 15 -8.60 9.14 -12.37
C ALA A 15 -7.63 9.45 -13.52
N PRO A 16 -7.45 8.53 -14.49
CA PRO A 16 -6.60 8.80 -15.63
C PRO A 16 -7.18 9.91 -16.50
N SER A 17 -6.35 10.87 -16.89
CA SER A 17 -6.67 11.78 -17.98
C SER A 17 -6.64 11.02 -19.31
N VAL A 18 -7.38 11.51 -20.31
CA VAL A 18 -7.39 10.89 -21.64
C VAL A 18 -5.97 10.89 -22.23
N GLY A 19 -5.43 9.70 -22.51
CA GLY A 19 -4.09 9.51 -23.06
C GLY A 19 -2.96 9.47 -22.04
N GLU A 20 -3.27 9.53 -20.74
CA GLU A 20 -2.28 9.50 -19.66
C GLU A 20 -2.47 8.28 -18.76
N ALA A 21 -1.37 7.84 -18.12
CA ALA A 21 -1.44 6.84 -17.08
C ALA A 21 -2.10 7.42 -15.81
N PRO A 22 -2.73 6.58 -14.97
CA PRO A 22 -3.26 7.03 -13.68
C PRO A 22 -2.17 7.69 -12.83
N ALA A 23 -2.50 8.83 -12.23
CA ALA A 23 -1.57 9.59 -11.40
C ALA A 23 -1.51 9.03 -9.97
N LEU A 24 -0.31 8.88 -9.41
CA LEU A 24 -0.14 8.68 -7.96
C LEU A 24 -0.38 10.02 -7.25
N LEU A 25 -1.46 10.11 -6.48
CA LEU A 25 -1.87 11.34 -5.79
C LEU A 25 -1.22 11.47 -4.41
N SER A 26 -1.15 10.38 -3.66
CA SER A 26 -0.48 10.31 -2.35
C SER A 26 -0.11 8.87 -2.02
N GLN A 27 0.82 8.68 -1.09
CA GLN A 27 1.19 7.36 -0.57
C GLN A 27 1.42 7.42 0.94
N ALA A 28 1.24 6.28 1.61
CA ALA A 28 1.43 6.14 3.04
C ALA A 28 2.17 4.83 3.36
N ASP A 29 3.35 4.64 2.76
CA ASP A 29 4.13 3.42 2.92
C ASP A 29 4.73 3.32 4.32
N SER A 30 4.80 2.09 4.85
CA SER A 30 5.36 1.81 6.17
C SER A 30 6.23 0.55 6.13
N GLN A 31 7.38 0.60 6.82
CA GLN A 31 8.30 -0.54 6.90
C GLN A 31 7.66 -1.78 7.52
N HIS A 32 6.73 -1.60 8.46
CA HIS A 32 5.93 -2.67 9.03
C HIS A 32 4.47 -2.22 9.23
N PRO A 33 3.54 -3.18 9.35
CA PRO A 33 2.19 -2.90 9.82
C PRO A 33 2.13 -2.25 11.21
N VAL A 34 0.97 -1.71 11.57
CA VAL A 34 0.63 -1.08 12.85
C VAL A 34 1.58 0.09 13.13
N TYR A 35 1.53 1.12 12.29
CA TYR A 35 2.42 2.29 12.38
C TYR A 35 3.93 1.96 12.39
N GLY A 36 4.32 0.80 11.85
CA GLY A 36 5.71 0.33 11.88
C GLY A 36 6.09 -0.51 13.10
N TRP A 37 5.16 -0.78 14.02
CA TRP A 37 5.45 -1.45 15.29
C TRP A 37 5.26 -2.96 15.26
N TYR A 38 4.55 -3.50 14.27
CA TYR A 38 4.22 -4.92 14.26
C TYR A 38 4.66 -5.64 12.98
N PRO A 39 5.92 -6.13 12.95
CA PRO A 39 6.50 -6.81 11.79
C PRO A 39 5.81 -8.15 11.51
N THR A 40 5.74 -8.53 10.23
CA THR A 40 4.91 -9.64 9.75
C THR A 40 5.44 -11.02 10.15
N THR A 41 6.73 -11.13 10.47
CA THR A 41 7.32 -12.34 11.06
C THR A 41 6.79 -12.66 12.46
N GLN A 42 6.18 -11.69 13.14
CA GLN A 42 5.58 -11.91 14.47
C GLN A 42 4.12 -12.35 14.41
N TRP A 43 3.50 -12.35 13.23
CA TRP A 43 2.08 -12.67 13.08
C TRP A 43 1.83 -14.17 13.31
N ALA A 44 0.78 -14.49 14.06
CA ALA A 44 0.24 -15.84 14.12
C ALA A 44 -0.44 -16.22 12.79
N ALA A 45 -0.44 -17.51 12.46
CA ALA A 45 -1.22 -17.98 11.33
C ALA A 45 -2.71 -17.62 11.52
N SER A 46 -3.33 -17.04 10.49
CA SER A 46 -4.73 -16.58 10.51
C SER A 46 -5.03 -15.43 11.47
N GLU A 47 -4.01 -14.74 12.00
CA GLU A 47 -4.21 -13.50 12.73
C GLU A 47 -4.77 -12.40 11.83
N CYS A 48 -5.70 -11.61 12.37
CA CYS A 48 -6.16 -10.37 11.75
C CYS A 48 -5.49 -9.20 12.47
N VAL A 49 -4.72 -8.42 11.72
CA VAL A 49 -4.02 -7.23 12.20
C VAL A 49 -4.69 -5.99 11.61
N ASP A 50 -5.14 -5.10 12.47
CA ASP A 50 -5.71 -3.81 12.06
C ASP A 50 -4.62 -2.76 11.89
N ASP A 51 -4.69 -1.99 10.81
CA ASP A 51 -3.76 -0.89 10.52
C ASP A 51 -4.50 0.28 9.87
N VAL A 52 -3.99 1.50 10.08
CA VAL A 52 -4.69 2.73 9.69
C VAL A 52 -3.74 3.66 8.95
N TYR A 53 -4.13 3.99 7.71
CA TYR A 53 -3.36 4.87 6.82
C TYR A 53 -4.16 6.12 6.46
N SER A 54 -3.49 7.27 6.48
CA SER A 54 -4.05 8.56 6.05
C SER A 54 -3.51 8.93 4.68
N LEU A 55 -4.39 9.11 3.70
CA LEU A 55 -4.06 9.47 2.32
C LEU A 55 -4.56 10.89 2.01
N PRO A 56 -3.72 11.92 2.10
CA PRO A 56 -4.15 13.29 1.79
C PRO A 56 -4.43 13.44 0.30
N VAL A 57 -5.63 13.93 -0.05
CA VAL A 57 -5.99 14.20 -1.45
C VAL A 57 -5.48 15.60 -1.84
N PRO A 58 -4.61 15.72 -2.86
CA PRO A 58 -4.17 17.03 -3.35
C PRO A 58 -5.35 17.88 -3.84
N ALA A 59 -5.27 19.19 -3.63
CA ALA A 59 -6.32 20.11 -4.07
C ALA A 59 -6.53 20.04 -5.59
N GLY A 60 -7.79 19.86 -6.01
CA GLY A 60 -8.17 19.75 -7.42
C GLY A 60 -7.89 18.38 -8.05
N ALA A 61 -7.32 17.41 -7.31
CA ALA A 61 -7.19 16.05 -7.78
C ALA A 61 -8.52 15.29 -7.69
N VAL A 62 -8.72 14.35 -8.60
CA VAL A 62 -9.88 13.43 -8.61
C VAL A 62 -9.39 12.03 -8.25
N PRO A 63 -9.52 11.60 -6.98
CA PRO A 63 -9.15 10.24 -6.57
C PRO A 63 -10.08 9.21 -7.21
N ALA A 64 -9.54 8.05 -7.58
CA ALA A 64 -10.27 6.98 -8.27
C ALA A 64 -10.13 5.62 -7.57
N GLU A 65 -8.95 5.28 -7.06
CA GLU A 65 -8.74 4.00 -6.38
C GLU A 65 -7.65 4.09 -5.31
N VAL A 66 -7.71 3.18 -4.34
CA VAL A 66 -6.61 2.89 -3.41
C VAL A 66 -5.98 1.56 -3.81
N LEU A 67 -4.67 1.56 -3.99
CA LEU A 67 -3.87 0.35 -4.18
C LEU A 67 -3.21 -0.01 -2.85
N LEU A 68 -3.45 -1.24 -2.40
CA LEU A 68 -2.83 -1.83 -1.22
C LEU A 68 -1.99 -3.02 -1.66
N PHE A 69 -0.76 -3.08 -1.20
CA PHE A 69 0.12 -4.23 -1.40
C PHE A 69 1.16 -4.30 -0.30
N MET A 70 1.81 -5.45 -0.20
CA MET A 70 2.95 -5.65 0.67
C MET A 70 4.16 -5.94 -0.19
N TYR A 71 5.36 -5.64 0.29
CA TYR A 71 6.57 -5.88 -0.49
C TYR A 71 7.77 -6.17 0.39
N THR A 72 8.70 -6.92 -0.16
CA THR A 72 10.09 -6.99 0.32
C THR A 72 10.98 -6.32 -0.71
N HIS A 73 12.23 -6.04 -0.36
CA HIS A 73 13.20 -5.54 -1.33
C HIS A 73 14.58 -6.10 -1.01
N ASP A 74 15.36 -6.30 -2.05
CA ASP A 74 16.76 -6.71 -1.97
C ASP A 74 17.59 -5.95 -3.02
N GLU A 75 18.81 -6.41 -3.27
CA GLU A 75 19.71 -5.81 -4.26
C GLU A 75 19.16 -5.84 -5.70
N THR A 76 18.21 -6.72 -5.98
CA THR A 76 17.59 -6.89 -7.31
C THR A 76 16.35 -6.01 -7.50
N GLY A 77 15.80 -5.45 -6.42
CA GLY A 77 14.70 -4.50 -6.45
C GLY A 77 13.55 -4.85 -5.50
N PHE A 78 12.35 -4.39 -5.85
CA PHE A 78 11.13 -4.60 -5.07
C PHE A 78 10.40 -5.87 -5.50
N HIS A 79 10.00 -6.66 -4.53
CA HIS A 79 9.21 -7.89 -4.70
C HIS A 79 7.82 -7.68 -4.12
N ASN A 80 6.88 -7.31 -4.98
CA ASN A 80 5.53 -6.97 -4.57
C ASN A 80 4.64 -8.21 -4.44
N SER A 81 3.81 -8.22 -3.40
CA SER A 81 2.67 -9.13 -3.29
C SER A 81 1.63 -8.83 -4.38
N GLN A 82 0.60 -9.67 -4.45
CA GLN A 82 -0.61 -9.31 -5.19
C GLN A 82 -1.16 -7.97 -4.66
N GLN A 83 -1.51 -7.08 -5.59
CA GLN A 83 -2.15 -5.81 -5.28
C GLN A 83 -3.65 -6.00 -5.10
N VAL A 84 -4.18 -5.41 -4.03
CA VAL A 84 -5.62 -5.20 -3.83
C VAL A 84 -5.96 -3.80 -4.30
N ARG A 85 -7.03 -3.67 -5.08
CA ARG A 85 -7.52 -2.39 -5.60
C ARG A 85 -8.90 -2.12 -5.06
N LEU A 86 -9.09 -0.95 -4.45
CA LEU A 86 -10.36 -0.51 -3.90
C LEU A 86 -10.80 0.75 -4.65
N ALA A 87 -11.90 0.66 -5.39
CA ALA A 87 -12.48 1.81 -6.07
C ALA A 87 -13.02 2.82 -5.03
N ILE A 88 -12.78 4.10 -5.28
CA ILE A 88 -13.37 5.20 -4.52
C ILE A 88 -14.66 5.60 -5.26
N PRO A 89 -15.84 5.49 -4.62
CA PRO A 89 -17.13 5.79 -5.25
C PRO A 89 -17.38 7.28 -5.48
#